data_AF-A0AAV0TNY6-F1
#
_entry.id   AF-A0AAV0TNY6-F1
#
_cell.length_a   1.000
_cell.length_b   1.000
_cell.length_c   1.000
_cell.angle_alpha   90.00
_cell.angle_beta   90.00
_cell.angle_gamma   90.00
#
_symmetry.space_group_name_H-M   'P 1'
#
loop_
_entity.id
_entity.type
_entity.pdbx_description
1 polymer ?
#
loop_
_entity_poly.entity_id
_entity_poly.type
_entity_poly.pdbx_seq_one_letter_code
_entity_poly.pdbx_strand_id
1 'polypeptide(L)'
;MDTPLREQYDALLAGDSIASDYSRWRELRRLVIVHGLPRDEASTVDATSSLCSLRGRVWKTFLGVENDVDMTKYAALVGRGASHDDGDIRNDTFRTFRGDSEFAQRVPEEKLVRLLNVFINELGAVPPGEAAAQEDGSEQAHDGNVPSIRYVQGMNVLCAPLLYVLPEPDAYHTFCQLIVRHCPHYMAAQLQGVEKGCALVDKCLETLDPDLYQHLLRRGITARIYALPLILSLFACVPPLHELLRVWDVLFAVGVHFVVILAVAHTVLLREQLLQLDMDLMKVLSLRCVPPLQSDLLISIALQLFHRLPEDLLYEIARHPFANPDAPTSLPFHPKTISAIATQLQKEQKELATGSDRTLRSSGSLTDEETAVAVNQQCHSTEVSQRASCPSSPQGDATDTWSCPTAMEDMES
;
A
#
# COMPACT_ATOMS: atom_id res chain seq x y z
N MET A 1 -1.21 32.31 -11.64
CA MET A 1 -2.38 31.42 -11.40
C MET A 1 -2.20 30.66 -10.08
N ASP A 2 -0.96 30.34 -9.69
CA ASP A 2 -0.69 29.45 -8.55
C ASP A 2 -0.80 30.10 -7.16
N THR A 3 -0.54 31.40 -7.03
CA THR A 3 -0.64 32.15 -5.76
C THR A 3 -2.02 32.03 -5.09
N PRO A 4 -3.16 32.28 -5.77
CA PRO A 4 -4.48 32.12 -5.15
C PRO A 4 -4.84 30.66 -4.84
N LEU A 5 -4.20 29.68 -5.48
CA LEU A 5 -4.40 28.27 -5.18
C LEU A 5 -3.57 27.84 -3.96
N ARG A 6 -2.33 28.34 -3.84
CA ARG A 6 -1.45 28.10 -2.68
C ARG A 6 -2.07 28.65 -1.39
N GLU A 7 -2.63 29.86 -1.45
CA GLU A 7 -3.35 30.47 -0.31
C GLU A 7 -4.55 29.63 0.16
N GLN A 8 -5.27 28.99 -0.76
CA GLN A 8 -6.36 28.07 -0.40
C GLN A 8 -5.85 26.84 0.34
N TYR A 9 -4.73 26.25 -0.09
CA TYR A 9 -4.11 25.16 0.64
C TYR A 9 -3.63 25.58 2.02
N ASP A 10 -2.94 26.72 2.12
CA ASP A 10 -2.42 27.25 3.38
C ASP A 10 -3.56 27.50 4.38
N ALA A 11 -4.69 28.05 3.95
CA ALA A 11 -5.88 28.25 4.78
C ALA A 11 -6.47 26.92 5.30
N LEU A 12 -6.51 25.87 4.48
CA LEU A 12 -6.99 24.54 4.88
C LEU A 12 -6.03 23.85 5.86
N LEU A 13 -4.73 24.06 5.70
CA LEU A 13 -3.70 23.48 6.56
C LEU A 13 -3.59 24.18 7.92
N ALA A 14 -3.77 25.51 7.98
CA ALA A 14 -3.69 26.29 9.22
C ALA A 14 -4.77 25.92 10.24
N GLY A 15 -5.90 25.35 9.79
CA GLY A 15 -6.98 24.94 10.70
C GLY A 15 -7.83 26.10 11.25
N ASP A 16 -7.60 27.33 10.77
CA ASP A 16 -8.29 28.55 11.22
C ASP A 16 -9.75 28.69 10.75
N SER A 17 -10.32 27.65 10.14
CA SER A 17 -11.68 27.71 9.58
C SER A 17 -12.73 27.26 10.60
N ILE A 18 -13.86 27.98 10.65
CA ILE A 18 -15.10 27.63 11.38
C ILE A 18 -15.72 26.31 10.87
N ALA A 19 -15.22 25.76 9.76
CA ALA A 19 -15.69 24.51 9.18
C ALA A 19 -15.33 23.29 10.04
N SER A 20 -16.22 22.28 10.06
CA SER A 20 -15.91 20.98 10.67
C SER A 20 -14.65 20.37 10.03
N ASP A 21 -13.84 19.66 10.82
CA ASP A 21 -12.65 18.97 10.32
C ASP A 21 -12.95 18.17 9.04
N TYR A 22 -14.08 17.46 9.02
CA TYR A 22 -14.53 16.70 7.85
C TYR A 22 -14.65 17.53 6.57
N SER A 23 -15.25 18.72 6.64
CA SER A 23 -15.40 19.60 5.48
C SER A 23 -14.06 20.09 4.97
N ARG A 24 -13.14 20.41 5.88
CA ARG A 24 -11.75 20.82 5.58
C ARG A 24 -10.99 19.71 4.87
N TRP A 25 -11.04 18.48 5.39
CA TRP A 25 -10.43 17.30 4.79
C TRP A 25 -10.97 16.98 3.40
N ARG A 26 -12.29 17.05 3.23
CA ARG A 26 -12.94 16.80 1.94
C ARG A 26 -12.50 17.81 0.89
N GLU A 27 -12.42 19.08 1.26
CA GLU A 27 -11.99 20.13 0.34
C GLU A 27 -10.51 20.03 -0.01
N LEU A 28 -9.64 19.73 0.97
CA LEU A 28 -8.22 19.49 0.72
C LEU A 28 -8.02 18.35 -0.30
N ARG A 29 -8.71 17.22 -0.12
CA ARG A 29 -8.67 16.10 -1.09
C ARG A 29 -9.16 16.53 -2.46
N ARG A 30 -10.27 17.27 -2.53
CA ARG A 30 -10.83 17.78 -3.79
C ARG A 30 -9.81 18.64 -4.53
N LEU A 31 -9.17 19.59 -3.85
CA LEU A 31 -8.18 20.47 -4.46
C LEU A 31 -6.99 19.67 -5.01
N VAL A 32 -6.45 18.73 -4.24
CA VAL A 32 -5.30 17.91 -4.68
C VAL A 32 -5.64 17.05 -5.89
N ILE A 33 -6.82 16.43 -5.90
CA ILE A 33 -7.25 15.57 -7.01
C ILE A 33 -7.47 16.41 -8.27
N VAL A 34 -8.22 17.50 -8.17
CA VAL A 34 -8.67 18.29 -9.33
C VAL A 34 -7.61 19.25 -9.87
N HIS A 35 -6.89 19.93 -8.99
CA HIS A 35 -5.98 21.02 -9.36
C HIS A 35 -4.50 20.65 -9.19
N GLY A 36 -4.20 19.55 -8.48
CA GLY A 36 -2.83 19.21 -8.13
C GLY A 36 -2.21 20.22 -7.16
N LEU A 37 -0.94 19.98 -6.83
CA LEU A 37 -0.18 20.86 -5.95
C LEU A 37 0.73 21.80 -6.76
N PRO A 38 0.67 23.12 -6.49
CA PRO A 38 1.63 24.07 -7.06
C PRO A 38 3.07 23.65 -6.77
N ARG A 39 3.99 23.97 -7.70
CA ARG A 39 5.42 23.78 -7.46
C ARG A 39 5.89 24.80 -6.43
N ASP A 40 6.74 24.37 -5.50
CA ASP A 40 7.40 25.32 -4.60
C ASP A 40 8.42 26.14 -5.40
N GLU A 41 8.10 27.40 -5.68
CA GLU A 41 9.03 28.32 -6.33
C GLU A 41 10.21 28.61 -5.39
N ALA A 42 11.43 28.59 -5.92
CA ALA A 42 12.67 28.80 -5.15
C ALA A 42 12.77 30.18 -4.47
N SER A 43 11.89 31.12 -4.83
CA SER A 43 11.91 32.53 -4.44
C SER A 43 11.06 32.88 -3.22
N THR A 44 10.24 31.98 -2.68
CA THR A 44 9.37 32.27 -1.51
C THR A 44 9.89 31.66 -0.21
N VAL A 45 11.21 31.57 -0.05
CA VAL A 45 11.83 31.26 1.24
C VAL A 45 11.83 32.54 2.08
N ASP A 46 10.65 33.00 2.49
CA ASP A 46 10.57 33.94 3.60
C ASP A 46 11.12 33.23 4.84
N ALA A 47 12.08 33.87 5.51
CA ALA A 47 12.87 33.34 6.63
C ALA A 47 12.06 32.94 7.89
N THR A 48 10.73 32.93 7.79
CA THR A 48 9.77 32.59 8.85
C THR A 48 8.73 31.52 8.42
N SER A 49 8.72 31.12 7.15
CA SER A 49 7.84 30.06 6.63
C SER A 49 8.47 28.68 6.88
N SER A 50 7.67 27.73 7.36
CA SER A 50 8.03 26.31 7.58
C SER A 50 9.07 25.79 6.58
N LEU A 51 10.13 25.14 7.08
CA LEU A 51 11.14 24.43 6.26
C LEU A 51 10.52 23.32 5.39
N CYS A 52 9.25 23.00 5.60
CA CYS A 52 8.49 22.01 4.90
C CYS A 52 7.77 22.60 3.68
N SER A 53 8.01 22.01 2.51
CA SER A 53 7.33 22.33 1.26
C SER A 53 5.80 22.26 1.39
N LEU A 54 5.05 22.91 0.49
CA LEU A 54 3.59 22.75 0.49
C LEU A 54 3.21 21.27 0.32
N ARG A 55 3.86 20.57 -0.62
CA ARG A 55 3.65 19.14 -0.83
C ARG A 55 3.94 18.32 0.41
N GLY A 56 5.05 18.59 1.08
CA GLY A 56 5.40 17.94 2.33
C GLY A 56 4.33 18.13 3.40
N ARG A 57 3.85 19.36 3.60
CA ARG A 57 2.77 19.65 4.58
C ARG A 57 1.49 18.90 4.23
N VAL A 58 1.08 18.88 2.97
CA VAL A 58 -0.12 18.14 2.53
C VAL A 58 0.04 16.63 2.73
N TRP A 59 1.20 16.05 2.40
CA TRP A 59 1.46 14.62 2.58
C TRP A 59 1.47 14.23 4.06
N LYS A 60 2.13 15.03 4.92
CA LYS A 60 2.08 14.88 6.37
C LYS A 60 0.63 14.84 6.85
N THR A 61 -0.18 15.80 6.43
CA THR A 61 -1.59 15.91 6.77
C THR A 61 -2.37 14.67 6.33
N PHE A 62 -2.26 14.21 5.07
CA PHE A 62 -2.94 12.98 4.63
C PHE A 62 -2.47 11.71 5.33
N LEU A 63 -1.20 11.63 5.71
CA LEU A 63 -0.65 10.47 6.41
C LEU A 63 -0.82 10.54 7.93
N GLY A 64 -1.41 11.60 8.48
CA GLY A 64 -1.73 11.74 9.90
C GLY A 64 -0.59 12.29 10.77
N VAL A 65 0.37 13.00 10.18
CA VAL A 65 1.44 13.73 10.89
C VAL A 65 1.04 15.20 11.02
N GLU A 66 0.11 15.49 11.93
CA GLU A 66 -0.48 16.84 12.05
C GLU A 66 0.36 17.82 12.87
N ASN A 67 1.14 17.31 13.84
CA ASN A 67 1.92 18.14 14.76
C ASN A 67 3.36 18.34 14.27
N ASP A 68 4.01 19.36 14.82
CA ASP A 68 5.45 19.50 14.72
C ASP A 68 6.14 18.26 15.29
N VAL A 69 7.12 17.76 14.54
CA VAL A 69 7.87 16.57 14.92
C VAL A 69 8.88 16.92 16.01
N ASP A 70 9.04 16.02 16.98
CA ASP A 70 10.02 16.19 18.06
C ASP A 70 11.43 15.95 17.51
N MET A 71 12.10 17.06 17.18
CA MET A 71 13.47 17.08 16.66
C MET A 71 14.48 16.48 17.65
N THR A 72 14.27 16.67 18.95
CA THR A 72 15.16 16.14 19.99
C THR A 72 15.04 14.63 20.08
N LYS A 73 13.81 14.11 20.01
CA LYS A 73 13.57 12.67 19.93
C LYS A 73 14.22 12.06 18.69
N TYR A 74 14.04 12.68 17.52
CA TYR A 74 14.66 12.18 16.29
C TYR A 74 16.20 12.20 16.37
N ALA A 75 16.80 13.27 16.88
CA ALA A 75 18.25 13.36 17.07
C ALA A 75 18.79 12.28 18.02
N ALA A 76 18.06 11.97 19.10
CA ALA A 76 18.42 10.88 20.01
C ALA A 76 18.36 9.51 19.32
N LEU A 77 17.34 9.28 18.47
CA LEU A 77 17.22 8.06 17.68
C LEU A 77 18.36 7.91 16.67
N VAL A 78 18.73 9.00 15.98
CA VAL A 78 19.90 9.05 15.08
C VAL A 78 21.18 8.67 15.82
N GLY A 79 21.33 9.10 17.08
CA GLY A 79 22.48 8.78 17.92
C GLY A 79 22.68 7.28 18.19
N ARG A 80 21.67 6.44 17.92
CA ARG A 80 21.78 4.97 18.04
C ARG A 80 22.61 4.34 16.92
N GLY A 81 22.82 5.05 15.81
CA GLY A 81 23.69 4.62 14.71
C GLY A 81 23.09 3.51 13.84
N ALA A 82 23.96 2.70 13.25
CA ALA A 82 23.61 1.60 12.35
C ALA A 82 22.73 0.55 13.05
N SER A 83 21.76 0.01 12.32
CA SER A 83 20.94 -1.12 12.73
C SER A 83 21.62 -2.44 12.32
N HIS A 84 21.00 -3.57 12.67
CA HIS A 84 21.44 -4.90 12.24
C HIS A 84 21.33 -5.11 10.72
N ASP A 85 20.51 -4.30 10.03
CA ASP A 85 20.27 -4.36 8.58
C ASP A 85 21.06 -3.30 7.78
N ASP A 86 22.01 -2.57 8.41
CA ASP A 86 22.73 -1.45 7.75
C ASP A 86 23.43 -1.85 6.45
N GLY A 87 23.95 -3.08 6.38
CA GLY A 87 24.56 -3.61 5.16
C GLY A 87 23.58 -3.69 3.99
N ASP A 88 22.39 -4.24 4.23
CA ASP A 88 21.33 -4.37 3.21
C ASP A 88 20.74 -3.01 2.84
N ILE A 89 20.57 -2.14 3.84
CA ILE A 89 20.15 -0.75 3.64
C ILE A 89 21.13 -0.05 2.67
N ARG A 90 22.44 -0.12 2.92
CA ARG A 90 23.46 0.54 2.06
C ARG A 90 23.49 -0.02 0.65
N ASN A 91 23.34 -1.34 0.50
CA ASN A 91 23.29 -1.98 -0.80
C ASN A 91 22.12 -1.43 -1.65
N ASP A 92 20.99 -1.14 -1.01
CA ASP A 92 19.79 -0.60 -1.64
C ASP A 92 19.85 0.91 -1.86
N THR A 93 20.33 1.69 -0.88
CA THR A 93 20.39 3.16 -0.98
C THR A 93 21.31 3.61 -2.10
N PHE A 94 22.44 2.94 -2.30
CA PHE A 94 23.40 3.26 -3.36
C PHE A 94 22.79 3.23 -4.78
N ARG A 95 21.77 2.39 -5.00
CA ARG A 95 21.09 2.24 -6.30
C ARG A 95 19.75 2.99 -6.39
N THR A 96 19.38 3.76 -5.37
CA THR A 96 18.09 4.45 -5.26
C THR A 96 18.06 5.70 -6.15
N PHE A 97 17.10 5.77 -7.08
CA PHE A 97 16.97 6.88 -8.05
C PHE A 97 18.30 7.24 -8.76
N ARG A 98 19.13 6.23 -9.03
CA ARG A 98 20.45 6.44 -9.64
C ARG A 98 20.32 7.10 -11.01
N GLY A 99 21.04 8.20 -11.21
CA GLY A 99 21.03 9.00 -12.44
C GLY A 99 20.13 10.23 -12.40
N ASP A 100 19.32 10.40 -11.35
CA ASP A 100 18.54 11.63 -11.13
C ASP A 100 19.39 12.63 -10.33
N SER A 101 19.93 13.65 -11.03
CA SER A 101 20.80 14.66 -10.42
C SER A 101 20.05 15.60 -9.48
N GLU A 102 18.78 15.89 -9.76
CA GLU A 102 17.95 16.73 -8.91
C GLU A 102 17.65 16.02 -7.59
N PHE A 103 17.35 14.72 -7.65
CA PHE A 103 17.20 13.87 -6.47
C PHE A 103 18.49 13.85 -5.65
N ALA A 104 19.64 13.53 -6.26
CA ALA A 104 20.91 13.42 -5.56
C ALA A 104 21.34 14.73 -4.87
N GLN A 105 20.97 15.89 -5.45
CA GLN A 105 21.24 17.20 -4.85
C GLN A 105 20.40 17.43 -3.57
N ARG A 106 19.14 16.99 -3.56
CA ARG A 106 18.23 17.20 -2.42
C ARG A 106 18.34 16.11 -1.34
N VAL A 107 18.58 14.87 -1.76
CA VAL A 107 18.61 13.67 -0.91
C VAL A 107 19.97 12.99 -1.03
N PRO A 108 20.96 13.42 -0.23
CA PRO A 108 22.20 12.66 -0.06
C PRO A 108 21.92 11.25 0.44
N GLU A 109 22.67 10.26 -0.05
CA GLU A 109 22.52 8.85 0.34
C GLU A 109 22.55 8.66 1.86
N GLU A 110 23.41 9.40 2.57
CA GLU A 110 23.51 9.31 4.02
C GLU A 110 22.21 9.63 4.75
N LYS A 111 21.35 10.49 4.19
CA LYS A 111 20.03 10.77 4.80
C LYS A 111 19.11 9.55 4.70
N LEU A 112 19.12 8.86 3.55
CA LEU A 112 18.37 7.62 3.36
C LEU A 112 18.84 6.54 4.32
N VAL A 113 20.16 6.30 4.36
CA VAL A 113 20.78 5.30 5.25
C VAL A 113 20.42 5.60 6.71
N ARG A 114 20.57 6.86 7.15
CA ARG A 114 20.29 7.25 8.53
C ARG A 114 18.83 7.06 8.91
N LEU A 115 17.90 7.54 8.07
CA LEU A 115 16.47 7.44 8.33
C LEU A 115 16.02 5.97 8.40
N LEU A 116 16.46 5.13 7.45
CA LEU A 116 16.10 3.70 7.44
C LEU A 116 16.69 2.96 8.64
N ASN A 117 17.93 3.24 9.03
CA ASN A 117 18.52 2.67 10.24
C ASN A 117 17.76 3.10 11.50
N VAL A 118 17.36 4.37 11.60
CA VAL A 118 16.52 4.86 12.70
C VAL A 118 15.18 4.12 12.75
N PHE A 119 14.54 3.93 11.60
CA PHE A 119 13.28 3.18 11.47
C PHE A 119 13.43 1.73 11.97
N ILE A 120 14.45 1.01 11.51
CA ILE A 120 14.69 -0.38 11.93
C ILE A 120 15.07 -0.47 13.41
N ASN A 121 15.87 0.46 13.92
CA ASN A 121 16.23 0.47 15.33
C ASN A 121 15.03 0.74 16.27
N GLU A 122 14.04 1.50 15.81
CA GLU A 122 12.86 1.85 16.61
C GLU A 122 11.75 0.81 16.51
N LEU A 123 11.42 0.33 15.32
CA LEU A 123 10.30 -0.60 15.08
C LEU A 123 10.75 -2.07 14.92
N GLY A 124 12.03 -2.31 14.69
CA GLY A 124 12.61 -3.65 14.54
C GLY A 124 13.18 -4.23 15.84
N ALA A 125 13.15 -3.49 16.95
CA ALA A 125 13.71 -3.96 18.22
C ALA A 125 12.92 -5.17 18.76
N VAL A 126 13.55 -6.34 18.73
CA VAL A 126 13.11 -7.51 19.51
C VAL A 126 13.25 -7.16 20.99
N PRO A 127 12.23 -7.39 21.84
CA PRO A 127 12.37 -7.21 23.27
C PRO A 127 13.57 -8.03 23.79
N PRO A 128 14.43 -7.48 24.67
CA PRO A 128 15.55 -8.22 25.25
C PRO A 128 15.00 -9.30 26.19
N GLY A 129 14.67 -10.46 25.62
CA GLY A 129 14.04 -11.59 26.30
C GLY A 129 13.65 -12.74 25.37
N GLU A 130 13.41 -12.47 24.08
CA GLU A 130 12.90 -13.49 23.13
C GLU A 130 13.97 -14.07 22.19
N ALA A 131 15.19 -13.52 22.16
CA ALA A 131 16.29 -14.04 21.34
C ALA A 131 16.82 -15.42 21.79
N ALA A 132 16.28 -16.00 22.88
CA ALA A 132 16.68 -17.30 23.42
C ALA A 132 15.61 -18.39 23.31
N ALA A 133 14.44 -18.13 22.71
CA ALA A 133 13.35 -19.10 22.63
C ALA A 133 12.75 -19.16 21.21
N GLN A 134 13.49 -19.75 20.27
CA GLN A 134 12.94 -20.13 18.96
C GLN A 134 13.42 -21.54 18.57
N GLU A 135 12.90 -22.52 19.31
CA GLU A 135 12.71 -23.91 18.87
C GLU A 135 11.33 -24.39 19.38
N ASP A 136 10.22 -23.76 19.00
CA ASP A 136 8.98 -24.49 18.74
C ASP A 136 7.90 -23.62 18.08
N GLY A 137 7.20 -24.18 17.09
CA GLY A 137 6.23 -23.49 16.26
C GLY A 137 4.85 -23.36 16.90
N SER A 138 4.64 -22.34 17.75
CA SER A 138 3.29 -21.95 18.15
C SER A 138 3.09 -20.43 18.08
N GLU A 139 2.25 -20.01 17.15
CA GLU A 139 1.72 -18.64 17.08
C GLU A 139 0.72 -18.44 18.22
N GLN A 140 1.17 -17.86 19.34
CA GLN A 140 0.27 -17.32 20.35
C GLN A 140 0.17 -15.81 20.20
N ALA A 141 -1.03 -15.35 19.88
CA ALA A 141 -1.41 -13.96 19.88
C ALA A 141 -1.35 -13.40 21.32
N HIS A 142 -0.45 -12.45 21.58
CA HIS A 142 -0.49 -11.63 22.77
C HIS A 142 -0.48 -10.13 22.45
N ASP A 143 -1.45 -9.48 23.08
CA ASP A 143 -1.78 -8.07 23.21
C ASP A 143 -0.59 -7.08 23.19
N GLY A 144 -0.66 -6.05 22.33
CA GLY A 144 0.07 -4.79 22.48
C GLY A 144 1.52 -4.65 21.98
N ASN A 145 2.18 -5.70 21.46
CA ASN A 145 3.57 -5.58 20.99
C ASN A 145 3.63 -5.14 19.51
N VAL A 146 4.33 -4.05 19.22
CA VAL A 146 4.56 -3.60 17.83
C VAL A 146 5.22 -4.75 17.06
N PRO A 147 4.69 -5.18 15.90
CA PRO A 147 5.30 -6.26 15.13
C PRO A 147 6.76 -5.88 14.83
N SER A 148 7.71 -6.75 15.17
CA SER A 148 9.13 -6.54 14.85
C SER A 148 9.28 -6.42 13.33
N ILE A 149 9.55 -5.21 12.85
CA ILE A 149 9.73 -4.92 11.43
C ILE A 149 11.19 -5.15 11.06
N ARG A 150 11.45 -6.02 10.09
CA ARG A 150 12.77 -6.18 9.46
C ARG A 150 12.87 -5.32 8.21
N TYR A 151 14.10 -4.96 7.83
CA TYR A 151 14.30 -4.31 6.55
C TYR A 151 13.89 -5.23 5.39
N VAL A 152 13.06 -4.72 4.49
CA VAL A 152 12.62 -5.40 3.28
C VAL A 152 13.12 -4.59 2.09
N GLN A 153 13.73 -5.28 1.12
CA GLN A 153 14.19 -4.64 -0.10
C GLN A 153 13.05 -3.86 -0.78
N GLY A 154 13.29 -2.58 -1.08
CA GLY A 154 12.30 -1.67 -1.64
C GLY A 154 11.83 -0.58 -0.67
N MET A 155 12.09 -0.72 0.64
CA MET A 155 11.79 0.33 1.62
C MET A 155 12.54 1.64 1.34
N ASN A 156 13.77 1.56 0.84
CA ASN A 156 14.54 2.69 0.32
C ASN A 156 13.80 3.48 -0.76
N VAL A 157 13.12 2.78 -1.67
CA VAL A 157 12.39 3.39 -2.79
C VAL A 157 11.12 4.10 -2.31
N LEU A 158 10.48 3.60 -1.24
CA LEU A 158 9.35 4.30 -0.60
C LEU A 158 9.80 5.50 0.26
N CYS A 159 10.96 5.39 0.90
CA CYS A 159 11.51 6.45 1.75
C CYS A 159 12.00 7.66 0.94
N ALA A 160 12.62 7.41 -0.22
CA ALA A 160 13.25 8.44 -1.04
C ALA A 160 12.34 9.60 -1.46
N PRO A 161 11.12 9.39 -1.99
CA PRO A 161 10.25 10.51 -2.36
C PRO A 161 9.81 11.34 -1.15
N LEU A 162 9.64 10.72 0.03
CA LEU A 162 9.34 11.46 1.27
C LEU A 162 10.51 12.36 1.66
N LEU A 163 11.74 11.84 1.66
CA LEU A 163 12.96 12.64 1.94
C LEU A 163 13.20 13.75 0.91
N TYR A 164 12.72 13.57 -0.32
CA TYR A 164 12.84 14.57 -1.36
C TYR A 164 11.93 15.78 -1.10
N VAL A 165 10.74 15.57 -0.52
CA VAL A 165 9.76 16.64 -0.28
C VAL A 165 9.76 17.20 1.15
N LEU A 166 10.27 16.44 2.12
CA LEU A 166 10.21 16.75 3.54
C LEU A 166 11.60 16.92 4.16
N PRO A 167 11.73 17.78 5.19
CA PRO A 167 12.86 17.71 6.10
C PRO A 167 13.01 16.30 6.69
N GLU A 168 14.24 15.86 6.95
CA GLU A 168 14.53 14.48 7.35
C GLU A 168 13.72 13.99 8.58
N PRO A 169 13.55 14.76 9.66
CA PRO A 169 12.76 14.33 10.81
C PRO A 169 11.27 14.18 10.49
N ASP A 170 10.72 15.04 9.63
CA ASP A 170 9.35 14.93 9.14
C ASP A 170 9.19 13.72 8.21
N ALA A 171 10.16 13.49 7.33
CA ALA A 171 10.20 12.34 6.44
C ALA A 171 10.21 11.03 7.24
N TYR A 172 10.97 10.95 8.32
CA TYR A 172 11.01 9.78 9.21
C TYR A 172 9.62 9.46 9.78
N HIS A 173 8.97 10.43 10.44
CA HIS A 173 7.66 10.21 11.04
C HIS A 173 6.59 9.89 9.99
N THR A 174 6.67 10.54 8.83
CA THR A 174 5.77 10.30 7.69
C THR A 174 5.96 8.90 7.12
N PHE A 175 7.21 8.44 7.02
CA PHE A 175 7.55 7.07 6.60
C PHE A 175 7.04 6.02 7.61
N CYS A 176 7.21 6.28 8.91
CA CYS A 176 6.62 5.43 9.96
C CYS A 176 5.10 5.29 9.81
N GLN A 177 4.39 6.41 9.59
CA GLN A 177 2.95 6.36 9.34
C GLN A 177 2.62 5.56 8.08
N LEU A 178 3.30 5.82 6.97
CA LEU A 178 3.06 5.12 5.70
C LEU A 178 3.14 3.60 5.90
N ILE A 179 4.24 3.10 6.46
CA ILE A 179 4.47 1.67 6.62
C ILE A 179 3.56 1.06 7.68
N VAL A 180 3.46 1.67 8.87
CA VAL A 180 2.78 1.04 10.01
C VAL A 180 1.26 1.22 9.96
N ARG A 181 0.76 2.33 9.39
CA ARG A 181 -0.67 2.68 9.42
C ARG A 181 -1.37 2.64 8.09
N HIS A 182 -0.69 2.88 6.97
CA HIS A 182 -1.36 2.96 5.66
C HIS A 182 -1.15 1.71 4.80
N CYS A 183 -0.02 1.00 4.96
CA CYS A 183 0.22 -0.27 4.25
C CYS A 183 1.01 -1.30 5.06
N PRO A 184 0.59 -1.68 6.28
CA PRO A 184 1.32 -2.62 7.14
C PRO A 184 1.61 -3.99 6.51
N HIS A 185 0.80 -4.46 5.55
CA HIS A 185 1.02 -5.75 4.89
C HIS A 185 1.93 -5.69 3.66
N TYR A 186 2.37 -4.50 3.26
CA TYR A 186 3.28 -4.36 2.12
C TYR A 186 4.69 -4.79 2.48
N MET A 187 5.10 -4.57 3.73
CA MET A 187 6.42 -4.94 4.26
C MET A 187 6.34 -6.09 5.29
N ALA A 188 5.19 -6.75 5.39
CA ALA A 188 5.05 -7.98 6.18
C ALA A 188 5.71 -9.16 5.46
N ALA A 189 5.91 -10.27 6.18
CA ALA A 189 6.41 -11.50 5.59
C ALA A 189 5.59 -11.89 4.35
N GLN A 190 6.27 -12.35 3.29
CA GLN A 190 5.68 -12.79 2.02
C GLN A 190 4.94 -11.68 1.24
N LEU A 191 5.07 -10.40 1.63
CA LEU A 191 4.45 -9.26 0.94
C LEU A 191 2.93 -9.43 0.73
N GLN A 192 2.23 -10.01 1.71
CA GLN A 192 0.83 -10.42 1.56
C GLN A 192 -0.09 -9.31 1.02
N GLY A 193 0.15 -8.05 1.42
CA GLY A 193 -0.61 -6.91 0.90
C GLY A 193 -0.36 -6.68 -0.58
N VAL A 194 0.90 -6.71 -1.00
CA VAL A 194 1.28 -6.55 -2.42
C VAL A 194 0.70 -7.69 -3.26
N GLU A 195 0.81 -8.93 -2.79
CA GLU A 195 0.30 -10.11 -3.49
C GLU A 195 -1.22 -10.07 -3.67
N LYS A 196 -1.96 -9.71 -2.61
CA LYS A 196 -3.41 -9.48 -2.70
C LYS A 196 -3.72 -8.33 -3.66
N GLY A 197 -2.93 -7.25 -3.62
CA GLY A 197 -3.05 -6.14 -4.57
C GLY A 197 -2.90 -6.59 -6.02
N CYS A 198 -1.91 -7.43 -6.33
CA CYS A 198 -1.73 -8.02 -7.66
C CYS A 198 -2.96 -8.84 -8.08
N ALA A 199 -3.46 -9.72 -7.21
CA ALA A 199 -4.65 -10.51 -7.51
C ALA A 199 -5.89 -9.63 -7.77
N LEU A 200 -6.01 -8.49 -7.07
CA LEU A 200 -7.07 -7.51 -7.28
C LEU A 200 -6.96 -6.78 -8.62
N VAL A 201 -5.74 -6.57 -9.14
CA VAL A 201 -5.55 -6.03 -10.51
C VAL A 201 -6.16 -6.98 -11.53
N ASP A 202 -5.93 -8.29 -11.42
CA ASP A 202 -6.51 -9.29 -12.32
C ASP A 202 -8.06 -9.26 -12.24
N LYS A 203 -8.64 -9.24 -11.03
CA LYS A 203 -10.11 -9.13 -10.84
C LYS A 203 -10.70 -7.84 -11.43
N CYS A 204 -10.01 -6.71 -11.23
CA CYS A 204 -10.43 -5.43 -11.80
C CYS A 204 -10.39 -5.48 -13.32
N LEU A 205 -9.35 -6.05 -13.90
CA LEU A 205 -9.20 -6.15 -15.36
C LEU A 205 -10.25 -7.09 -15.95
N GLU A 206 -10.52 -8.23 -15.32
CA GLU A 206 -11.62 -9.12 -15.69
C GLU A 206 -12.97 -8.41 -15.71
N THR A 207 -13.20 -7.49 -14.77
CA THR A 207 -14.45 -6.72 -14.66
C THR A 207 -14.53 -5.57 -15.68
N LEU A 208 -13.42 -4.84 -15.90
CA LEU A 208 -13.39 -3.59 -16.66
C LEU A 208 -13.06 -3.78 -18.14
N ASP A 209 -12.20 -4.75 -18.46
CA ASP A 209 -11.74 -5.09 -19.82
C ASP A 209 -11.52 -6.62 -19.96
N PRO A 210 -12.61 -7.40 -20.06
CA PRO A 210 -12.54 -8.86 -20.13
C PRO A 210 -11.69 -9.36 -21.30
N ASP A 211 -11.67 -8.64 -22.42
CA ASP A 211 -10.92 -9.04 -23.61
C ASP A 211 -9.40 -9.00 -23.34
N LEU A 212 -8.92 -7.92 -22.74
CA LEU A 212 -7.51 -7.78 -22.37
C LEU A 212 -7.12 -8.80 -21.29
N TYR A 213 -7.96 -8.98 -20.27
CA TYR A 213 -7.73 -9.98 -19.23
C TYR A 213 -7.59 -11.40 -19.82
N GLN A 214 -8.55 -11.82 -20.65
CA GLN A 214 -8.53 -13.14 -21.27
C GLN A 214 -7.34 -13.32 -22.22
N HIS A 215 -6.91 -12.26 -22.91
CA HIS A 215 -5.72 -12.28 -23.76
C HIS A 215 -4.44 -12.55 -22.96
N LEU A 216 -4.27 -11.87 -21.83
CA LEU A 216 -3.11 -12.08 -20.94
C LEU A 216 -3.16 -13.46 -20.27
N LEU A 217 -4.34 -13.86 -19.76
CA LEU A 217 -4.53 -15.13 -19.06
C LEU A 217 -4.23 -16.34 -19.95
N ARG A 218 -4.70 -16.33 -21.22
CA ARG A 218 -4.40 -17.41 -22.18
C ARG A 218 -2.91 -17.61 -22.44
N ARG A 219 -2.08 -16.61 -22.13
CA ARG A 219 -0.63 -16.64 -22.29
C ARG A 219 0.11 -16.85 -20.97
N GLY A 220 -0.62 -17.15 -19.89
CA GLY A 220 -0.06 -17.36 -18.56
C GLY A 220 0.48 -16.09 -17.91
N ILE A 221 0.07 -14.91 -18.39
CA ILE A 221 0.49 -13.63 -17.83
C ILE A 221 -0.54 -13.16 -16.81
N THR A 222 -0.18 -13.21 -15.54
CA THR A 222 -0.99 -12.67 -14.44
C THR A 222 -0.45 -11.32 -13.98
N ALA A 223 -1.27 -10.53 -13.29
CA ALA A 223 -0.86 -9.24 -12.75
C ALA A 223 0.34 -9.34 -11.80
N ARG A 224 0.54 -10.48 -11.13
CA ARG A 224 1.75 -10.72 -10.32
C ARG A 224 3.05 -10.44 -11.09
N ILE A 225 3.09 -10.72 -12.40
CA ILE A 225 4.32 -10.58 -13.21
C ILE A 225 4.66 -9.11 -13.47
N TYR A 226 3.67 -8.28 -13.80
CA TYR A 226 3.90 -6.90 -14.26
C TYR A 226 3.49 -5.83 -13.24
N ALA A 227 2.51 -6.10 -12.38
CA ALA A 227 1.99 -5.14 -11.41
C ALA A 227 2.72 -5.20 -10.06
N LEU A 228 3.35 -6.32 -9.69
CA LEU A 228 4.08 -6.46 -8.42
C LEU A 228 5.09 -5.33 -8.18
N PRO A 229 6.02 -5.01 -9.10
CA PRO A 229 6.96 -3.93 -8.86
C PRO A 229 6.29 -2.54 -8.80
N LEU A 230 5.17 -2.34 -9.51
CA LEU A 230 4.38 -1.10 -9.43
C LEU A 230 3.71 -0.97 -8.07
N ILE A 231 3.07 -2.03 -7.57
CA ILE A 231 2.36 -2.02 -6.30
C ILE A 231 3.34 -1.94 -5.14
N LEU A 232 4.38 -2.79 -5.12
CA LEU A 232 5.38 -2.83 -4.04
C LEU A 232 6.05 -1.47 -3.81
N SER A 233 6.38 -0.77 -4.90
CA SER A 233 7.05 0.53 -4.85
C SER A 233 6.11 1.73 -4.87
N LEU A 234 4.78 1.51 -4.84
CA LEU A 234 3.79 2.57 -5.05
C LEU A 234 4.10 3.42 -6.31
N PHE A 235 4.39 2.76 -7.42
CA PHE A 235 4.81 3.34 -8.71
C PHE A 235 6.20 3.97 -8.76
N ALA A 236 6.97 3.99 -7.67
CA ALA A 236 8.26 4.66 -7.63
C ALA A 236 9.35 4.03 -8.53
N CYS A 237 9.09 2.84 -9.07
CA CYS A 237 9.94 2.23 -10.10
C CYS A 237 9.72 2.78 -11.52
N VAL A 238 8.75 3.68 -11.75
CA VAL A 238 8.47 4.29 -13.05
C VAL A 238 8.91 5.75 -13.06
N PRO A 239 9.94 6.12 -13.84
CA PRO A 239 10.41 7.50 -13.94
C PRO A 239 9.46 8.37 -14.80
N PRO A 240 9.52 9.71 -14.70
CA PRO A 240 10.43 10.51 -13.88
C PRO A 240 9.87 10.84 -12.48
N LEU A 241 10.74 11.27 -11.56
CA LEU A 241 10.38 11.56 -10.16
C LEU A 241 9.26 12.61 -10.04
N HIS A 242 9.28 13.70 -10.81
CA HIS A 242 8.26 14.75 -10.68
C HIS A 242 6.84 14.26 -11.03
N GLU A 243 6.70 13.31 -11.95
CA GLU A 243 5.44 12.64 -12.30
C GLU A 243 5.02 11.69 -11.18
N LEU A 244 5.98 10.96 -10.59
CA LEU A 244 5.73 10.13 -9.41
C LEU A 244 5.19 10.95 -8.23
N LEU A 245 5.75 12.13 -7.97
CA LEU A 245 5.26 13.01 -6.90
C LEU A 245 3.80 13.40 -7.14
N ARG A 246 3.40 13.68 -8.40
CA ARG A 246 2.00 13.97 -8.75
C ARG A 246 1.10 12.75 -8.55
N VAL A 247 1.57 11.54 -8.86
CA VAL A 247 0.85 10.30 -8.54
C VAL A 247 0.66 10.14 -7.03
N TRP A 248 1.69 10.41 -6.23
CA TRP A 248 1.63 10.31 -4.77
C TRP A 248 0.73 11.37 -4.13
N ASP A 249 0.65 12.57 -4.70
CA ASP A 249 -0.30 13.61 -4.29
C ASP A 249 -1.73 13.04 -4.27
N VAL A 250 -2.15 12.35 -5.33
CA VAL A 250 -3.48 11.74 -5.44
C VAL A 250 -3.58 10.44 -4.64
N LEU A 251 -2.53 9.62 -4.64
CA LEU A 251 -2.49 8.37 -3.88
C LEU A 251 -2.75 8.62 -2.40
N PHE A 252 -2.15 9.64 -1.79
CA PHE A 252 -2.39 9.97 -0.39
C PHE A 252 -3.72 10.67 -0.15
N ALA A 253 -4.24 11.43 -1.12
CA ALA A 253 -5.57 12.03 -1.03
C ALA A 253 -6.70 10.98 -1.01
N VAL A 254 -6.56 9.91 -1.81
CA VAL A 254 -7.53 8.81 -1.89
C VAL A 254 -7.26 7.74 -0.83
N GLY A 255 -6.00 7.37 -0.68
CA GLY A 255 -5.48 6.30 0.19
C GLY A 255 -4.61 5.32 -0.60
N VAL A 256 -3.64 4.69 0.09
CA VAL A 256 -2.61 3.82 -0.54
C VAL A 256 -3.21 2.68 -1.38
N HIS A 257 -4.40 2.21 -1.02
CA HIS A 257 -5.11 1.18 -1.78
C HIS A 257 -5.40 1.55 -3.25
N PHE A 258 -5.44 2.85 -3.58
CA PHE A 258 -5.64 3.34 -4.94
C PHE A 258 -4.52 2.91 -5.91
N VAL A 259 -3.37 2.45 -5.40
CA VAL A 259 -2.29 1.87 -6.22
C VAL A 259 -2.75 0.70 -7.10
N VAL A 260 -3.73 -0.09 -6.66
CA VAL A 260 -4.31 -1.18 -7.47
C VAL A 260 -4.99 -0.61 -8.72
N ILE A 261 -5.75 0.47 -8.56
CA ILE A 261 -6.47 1.13 -9.66
C ILE A 261 -5.48 1.80 -10.61
N LEU A 262 -4.43 2.42 -10.07
CA LEU A 262 -3.32 2.95 -10.88
C LEU A 262 -2.66 1.85 -11.70
N ALA A 263 -2.42 0.67 -11.13
CA ALA A 263 -1.87 -0.48 -11.87
C ALA A 263 -2.80 -0.96 -12.99
N VAL A 264 -4.11 -1.03 -12.76
CA VAL A 264 -5.10 -1.35 -13.80
C VAL A 264 -5.10 -0.29 -14.90
N ALA A 265 -5.11 1.00 -14.55
CA ALA A 265 -5.07 2.10 -15.51
C ALA A 265 -3.79 2.07 -16.35
N HIS A 266 -2.64 1.76 -15.74
CA HIS A 266 -1.38 1.58 -16.45
C HIS A 266 -1.45 0.42 -17.47
N THR A 267 -2.05 -0.72 -17.11
CA THR A 267 -2.26 -1.83 -18.05
C THR A 267 -3.20 -1.45 -19.19
N VAL A 268 -4.30 -0.74 -18.88
CA VAL A 268 -5.27 -0.27 -19.89
C VAL A 268 -4.64 0.73 -20.86
N LEU A 269 -3.72 1.58 -20.39
CA LEU A 269 -2.95 2.49 -21.27
C LEU A 269 -2.10 1.74 -22.30
N LEU A 270 -1.65 0.53 -21.97
CA LEU A 270 -0.86 -0.33 -22.86
C LEU A 270 -1.73 -1.27 -23.70
N ARG A 271 -3.06 -1.23 -23.54
CA ARG A 271 -4.02 -2.19 -24.12
C ARG A 271 -3.80 -2.44 -25.61
N GLU A 272 -3.70 -1.39 -26.43
CA GLU A 272 -3.56 -1.55 -27.88
C GLU A 272 -2.30 -2.33 -28.26
N GLN A 273 -1.17 -2.02 -27.60
CA GLN A 273 0.10 -2.71 -27.82
C GLN A 273 0.04 -4.16 -27.32
N LEU A 274 -0.61 -4.39 -26.17
CA LEU A 274 -0.77 -5.73 -25.59
C LEU A 274 -1.66 -6.63 -26.45
N LEU A 275 -2.75 -6.12 -27.02
CA LEU A 275 -3.64 -6.94 -27.85
C LEU A 275 -3.03 -7.27 -29.23
N GLN A 276 -2.12 -6.44 -29.72
CA GLN A 276 -1.46 -6.66 -31.01
C GLN A 276 -0.31 -7.69 -30.95
N LEU A 277 0.24 -7.96 -29.76
CA LEU A 277 1.40 -8.83 -29.60
C LEU A 277 1.00 -10.21 -29.06
N ASP A 278 1.61 -11.26 -29.63
CA ASP A 278 1.41 -12.64 -29.20
C ASP A 278 2.53 -13.15 -28.29
N MET A 279 3.80 -12.94 -28.65
CA MET A 279 4.97 -13.48 -27.92
C MET A 279 5.80 -12.42 -27.19
N ASP A 280 5.74 -11.14 -27.61
CA ASP A 280 6.59 -10.06 -27.09
C ASP A 280 5.94 -9.23 -25.96
N LEU A 281 4.85 -9.73 -25.37
CA LEU A 281 4.11 -9.03 -24.30
C LEU A 281 4.99 -8.67 -23.10
N MET A 282 5.90 -9.57 -22.73
CA MET A 282 6.83 -9.35 -21.63
C MET A 282 7.77 -8.16 -21.86
N LYS A 283 8.03 -7.79 -23.12
CA LYS A 283 8.83 -6.61 -23.46
C LYS A 283 8.05 -5.32 -23.18
N VAL A 284 6.77 -5.28 -23.54
CA VAL A 284 5.88 -4.13 -23.26
C VAL A 284 5.61 -3.97 -21.77
N LEU A 285 5.44 -5.08 -21.06
CA LEU A 285 5.23 -5.10 -19.62
C LEU A 285 6.52 -4.90 -18.81
N SER A 286 7.70 -4.95 -19.46
CA SER A 286 8.97 -4.75 -18.79
C SER A 286 9.18 -3.28 -18.48
N LEU A 287 9.41 -2.96 -17.20
CA LEU A 287 9.76 -1.62 -16.72
C LEU A 287 10.99 -1.00 -17.42
N ARG A 288 11.82 -1.80 -18.11
CA ARG A 288 12.97 -1.31 -18.90
C ARG A 288 12.57 -0.60 -20.19
N CYS A 289 11.37 -0.87 -20.70
CA CYS A 289 10.86 -0.32 -21.95
C CYS A 289 9.58 0.51 -21.75
N VAL A 290 9.19 0.76 -20.50
CA VAL A 290 7.98 1.53 -20.18
C VAL A 290 8.20 3.00 -20.59
N PRO A 291 7.23 3.62 -21.29
CA PRO A 291 7.29 5.03 -21.59
C PRO A 291 7.34 5.86 -20.29
N PRO A 292 7.92 7.07 -20.31
CA PRO A 292 7.91 7.95 -19.15
C PRO A 292 6.50 8.09 -18.57
N LEU A 293 6.41 8.09 -17.24
CA LEU A 293 5.16 8.24 -16.51
C LEU A 293 4.45 9.53 -16.94
N GLN A 294 3.16 9.43 -17.25
CA GLN A 294 2.29 10.57 -17.55
C GLN A 294 1.22 10.63 -16.48
N SER A 295 1.53 11.28 -15.36
CA SER A 295 0.74 11.22 -14.13
C SER A 295 -0.70 11.68 -14.34
N ASP A 296 -0.95 12.83 -14.99
CA ASP A 296 -2.30 13.34 -15.18
C ASP A 296 -3.16 12.43 -16.07
N LEU A 297 -2.57 11.83 -17.11
CA LEU A 297 -3.28 10.84 -17.95
C LEU A 297 -3.59 9.56 -17.16
N LEU A 298 -2.60 9.04 -16.43
CA LEU A 298 -2.75 7.86 -15.59
C LEU A 298 -3.83 8.06 -14.51
N ILE A 299 -3.78 9.19 -13.80
CA ILE A 299 -4.74 9.57 -12.76
C ILE A 299 -6.14 9.71 -13.35
N SER A 300 -6.27 10.39 -14.50
CA SER A 300 -7.56 10.58 -15.16
C SER A 300 -8.22 9.25 -15.51
N ILE A 301 -7.47 8.32 -16.10
CA ILE A 301 -7.98 6.97 -16.41
C ILE A 301 -8.29 6.20 -15.13
N ALA A 302 -7.41 6.24 -14.13
CA ALA A 302 -7.63 5.55 -12.87
C ALA A 302 -8.91 6.00 -12.17
N LEU A 303 -9.19 7.31 -12.12
CA LEU A 303 -10.44 7.84 -11.55
C LEU A 303 -11.67 7.42 -12.35
N GLN A 304 -11.59 7.40 -13.69
CA GLN A 304 -12.69 6.92 -14.54
C GLN A 304 -12.99 5.43 -14.31
N LEU A 305 -11.94 4.60 -14.18
CA LEU A 305 -12.08 3.17 -13.91
C LEU A 305 -12.61 2.92 -12.50
N PHE A 306 -12.15 3.69 -11.51
CA PHE A 306 -12.60 3.60 -10.12
C PHE A 306 -14.13 3.70 -10.00
N HIS A 307 -14.75 4.63 -10.72
CA HIS A 307 -16.21 4.83 -10.71
C HIS A 307 -17.01 3.71 -11.40
N ARG A 308 -16.35 2.82 -12.14
CA ARG A 308 -16.99 1.72 -12.88
C ARG A 308 -16.90 0.36 -12.17
N LEU A 309 -16.13 0.29 -11.07
CA LEU A 309 -15.97 -0.94 -10.30
C LEU A 309 -17.14 -1.15 -9.32
N PRO A 310 -17.52 -2.41 -9.06
CA PRO A 310 -18.57 -2.72 -8.11
C PRO A 310 -18.09 -2.51 -6.66
N GLU A 311 -19.03 -2.23 -5.74
CA GLU A 311 -18.72 -1.81 -4.36
C GLU A 311 -17.98 -2.89 -3.55
N ASP A 312 -18.26 -4.15 -3.79
CA ASP A 312 -17.59 -5.30 -3.17
C ASP A 312 -16.11 -5.37 -3.55
N LEU A 313 -15.79 -5.15 -4.83
CA LEU A 313 -14.41 -5.12 -5.29
C LEU A 313 -13.68 -3.87 -4.76
N LEU A 314 -14.35 -2.72 -4.71
CA LEU A 314 -13.80 -1.50 -4.08
C LEU A 314 -13.50 -1.73 -2.59
N TYR A 315 -14.36 -2.47 -1.89
CA TYR A 315 -14.16 -2.86 -0.50
C TYR A 315 -12.94 -3.76 -0.34
N GLU A 316 -12.78 -4.80 -1.18
CA GLU A 316 -11.57 -5.65 -1.17
C GLU A 316 -10.29 -4.83 -1.41
N ILE A 317 -10.34 -3.90 -2.38
CA ILE A 317 -9.23 -3.01 -2.70
C ILE A 317 -8.87 -2.13 -1.50
N ALA A 318 -9.84 -1.49 -0.84
CA ALA A 318 -9.57 -0.65 0.32
C ALA A 318 -8.87 -1.40 1.47
N ARG A 319 -9.02 -2.73 1.53
CA ARG A 319 -8.65 -3.57 2.67
C ARG A 319 -7.38 -4.38 2.48
N HIS A 320 -6.96 -4.62 1.24
CA HIS A 320 -5.76 -5.42 0.96
C HIS A 320 -4.47 -4.96 1.66
N PRO A 321 -4.26 -3.67 2.03
CA PRO A 321 -3.08 -3.29 2.80
C PRO A 321 -3.09 -3.76 4.27
N PHE A 322 -4.20 -4.33 4.77
CA PHE A 322 -4.46 -4.61 6.19
C PHE A 322 -4.80 -6.11 6.48
N ALA A 323 -4.47 -6.59 7.69
CA ALA A 323 -4.62 -8.00 8.12
C ALA A 323 -6.04 -8.37 8.52
N ASN A 324 -6.62 -7.55 9.41
CA ASN A 324 -7.89 -7.82 10.09
C ASN A 324 -8.92 -6.77 9.71
N PRO A 325 -9.33 -6.69 8.44
CA PRO A 325 -9.89 -5.45 7.95
C PRO A 325 -11.29 -5.15 8.57
N ASP A 326 -11.95 -6.14 9.20
CA ASP A 326 -13.24 -5.99 9.89
C ASP A 326 -13.09 -5.42 11.31
N ALA A 327 -11.86 -5.33 11.82
CA ALA A 327 -11.59 -4.62 13.06
C ALA A 327 -11.63 -3.11 12.77
N PRO A 328 -12.45 -2.32 13.49
CA PRO A 328 -12.48 -0.86 13.33
C PRO A 328 -11.10 -0.20 13.49
N THR A 329 -10.17 -0.87 14.19
CA THR A 329 -8.79 -0.45 14.45
C THR A 329 -7.82 -0.63 13.28
N SER A 330 -8.15 -1.45 12.28
CA SER A 330 -7.25 -1.75 11.15
C SER A 330 -7.45 -0.82 9.96
N LEU A 331 -8.59 -0.13 9.88
CA LEU A 331 -8.83 0.86 8.84
C LEU A 331 -8.17 2.19 9.26
N PRO A 332 -7.60 2.98 8.33
CA PRO A 332 -6.87 4.21 8.63
C PRO A 332 -7.84 5.36 8.95
N PHE A 333 -8.81 5.10 9.82
CA PHE A 333 -9.71 6.11 10.34
C PHE A 333 -9.05 6.78 11.55
N HIS A 334 -9.32 8.07 11.71
CA HIS A 334 -8.91 8.80 12.90
C HIS A 334 -9.46 8.11 14.17
N PRO A 335 -8.72 8.02 15.30
CA PRO A 335 -9.17 7.31 16.50
C PRO A 335 -10.55 7.72 17.03
N LYS A 336 -10.89 9.01 16.91
CA LYS A 336 -12.23 9.53 17.22
C LYS A 336 -13.31 8.93 16.33
N THR A 337 -13.03 8.76 15.03
CA THR A 337 -13.92 8.12 14.06
C THR A 337 -14.08 6.63 14.37
N ILE A 338 -12.98 5.95 14.70
CA ILE A 338 -13.01 4.54 15.14
C ILE A 338 -13.88 4.38 16.38
N SER A 339 -13.70 5.25 17.39
CA SER A 339 -14.51 5.26 18.61
C SER A 339 -15.98 5.55 18.31
N ALA A 340 -16.27 6.48 17.39
CA ALA A 340 -17.64 6.79 16.99
C ALA A 340 -18.31 5.61 16.27
N ILE A 341 -17.62 4.97 15.31
CA ILE A 341 -18.09 3.77 14.60
C ILE A 341 -18.30 2.61 15.58
N ALA A 342 -17.34 2.36 16.47
CA ALA A 342 -17.45 1.30 17.48
C ALA A 342 -18.64 1.55 18.43
N THR A 343 -18.87 2.80 18.84
CA THR A 343 -20.03 3.18 19.67
C THR A 343 -21.34 2.97 18.92
N GLN A 344 -21.38 3.30 17.62
CA GLN A 344 -22.55 3.08 16.77
C GLN A 344 -22.85 1.59 16.58
N LEU A 345 -21.85 0.76 16.29
CA LEU A 345 -21.99 -0.70 16.16
C LEU A 345 -22.43 -1.35 17.48
N GLN A 346 -21.89 -0.91 18.61
CA GLN A 346 -22.35 -1.36 19.92
C GLN A 346 -23.80 -0.97 20.17
N LYS A 347 -24.22 0.23 19.76
CA LYS A 347 -25.60 0.69 19.87
C LYS A 347 -26.54 -0.15 19.00
N GLU A 348 -26.17 -0.43 17.76
CA GLU A 348 -26.93 -1.28 16.84
C GLU A 348 -27.03 -2.72 17.35
N GLN A 349 -25.93 -3.30 17.87
CA GLN A 349 -25.96 -4.62 18.50
C GLN A 349 -26.86 -4.66 19.75
N LYS A 350 -26.88 -3.58 20.54
CA LYS A 350 -27.76 -3.45 21.70
C LYS A 350 -29.23 -3.27 21.29
N GLU A 351 -29.49 -2.58 20.19
CA GLU A 351 -30.82 -2.42 19.59
C GLU A 351 -31.33 -3.74 18.98
N LEU A 352 -30.46 -4.53 18.34
CA LEU A 352 -30.76 -5.88 17.85
C LEU A 352 -31.01 -6.87 19.01
N ALA A 353 -30.22 -6.79 20.09
CA ALA A 353 -30.42 -7.62 21.28
C ALA A 353 -31.71 -7.26 22.05
N THR A 354 -32.08 -5.98 22.09
CA THR A 354 -33.32 -5.52 22.74
C THR A 354 -34.56 -5.67 21.85
N GLY A 355 -34.39 -5.73 20.52
CA GLY A 355 -35.43 -6.05 19.55
C GLY A 355 -35.85 -7.53 19.58
N SER A 356 -34.90 -8.44 19.80
CA SER A 356 -35.17 -9.89 19.96
C SER A 356 -35.94 -10.23 21.25
N ASP A 357 -35.83 -9.39 22.29
CA ASP A 357 -36.54 -9.56 23.57
C ASP A 357 -37.99 -9.01 23.53
N ARG A 358 -38.35 -8.23 22.49
CA ARG A 358 -39.73 -7.76 22.26
C ARG A 358 -40.58 -8.77 21.50
N THR A 359 -40.01 -9.57 20.61
CA THR A 359 -40.73 -10.65 19.91
C THR A 359 -41.04 -11.87 20.79
N LEU A 360 -40.32 -12.04 21.91
CA LEU A 360 -40.59 -13.08 22.92
C LEU A 360 -41.60 -12.66 24.01
N ARG A 361 -41.96 -11.37 24.11
CA ARG A 361 -42.93 -10.86 25.10
C ARG A 361 -44.33 -10.59 24.54
N SER A 362 -44.57 -10.74 23.24
CA SER A 362 -45.90 -10.58 22.64
C SER A 362 -46.62 -11.90 22.29
N SER A 363 -46.00 -13.05 22.52
CA SER A 363 -46.58 -14.39 22.28
C SER A 363 -46.89 -15.08 23.60
N GLY A 364 -47.91 -14.57 24.31
CA GLY A 364 -48.38 -15.17 25.55
C GLY A 364 -49.84 -14.86 25.82
N SER A 365 -50.75 -15.48 25.05
CA SER A 365 -52.16 -15.70 25.44
C SER A 365 -52.93 -16.52 24.39
N LEU A 366 -53.15 -17.81 24.69
CA LEU A 366 -54.36 -18.64 24.42
C LEU A 366 -54.71 -18.93 22.93
N THR A 367 -55.03 -20.14 22.44
CA THR A 367 -55.58 -21.39 22.99
C THR A 367 -55.17 -22.60 22.14
N ASP A 368 -55.28 -23.79 22.73
CA ASP A 368 -55.16 -25.13 22.12
C ASP A 368 -56.10 -25.37 20.92
N GLU A 369 -55.60 -25.98 19.83
CA GLU A 369 -56.16 -27.18 19.17
C GLU A 369 -55.43 -27.49 17.84
N GLU A 370 -55.04 -28.77 17.69
CA GLU A 370 -54.79 -29.53 16.45
C GLU A 370 -53.84 -28.91 15.37
N THR A 371 -52.66 -29.45 15.11
CA THR A 371 -52.49 -30.71 14.36
C THR A 371 -51.01 -31.13 14.37
N ALA A 372 -50.77 -32.40 14.72
CA ALA A 372 -49.50 -33.08 14.52
C ALA A 372 -49.60 -34.01 13.31
N VAL A 373 -48.73 -33.83 12.33
CA VAL A 373 -48.22 -34.96 11.51
C VAL A 373 -46.72 -34.76 11.35
N ALA A 374 -45.99 -35.55 12.13
CA ALA A 374 -44.57 -35.79 11.96
C ALA A 374 -44.35 -36.94 10.96
N VAL A 375 -43.10 -37.09 10.53
CA VAL A 375 -42.33 -38.35 10.53
C VAL A 375 -41.57 -38.62 9.21
N ASN A 376 -40.25 -38.77 9.40
CA ASN A 376 -39.25 -39.58 8.69
C ASN A 376 -39.18 -39.55 7.15
N GLN A 377 -37.95 -39.31 6.69
CA GLN A 377 -37.18 -40.44 6.13
C GLN A 377 -35.68 -40.27 6.31
N GLN A 378 -35.06 -41.38 6.68
CA GLN A 378 -33.65 -41.64 6.90
C GLN A 378 -33.29 -42.83 6.01
N CYS A 379 -32.10 -42.84 5.40
CA CYS A 379 -31.39 -44.03 4.90
C CYS A 379 -29.95 -43.62 4.52
N HIS A 380 -28.93 -43.98 5.31
CA HIS A 380 -28.06 -45.18 5.17
C HIS A 380 -27.15 -45.16 3.92
N SER A 381 -25.84 -44.90 4.12
CA SER A 381 -24.72 -45.88 4.15
C SER A 381 -24.22 -46.22 2.72
N THR A 382 -22.90 -46.18 2.40
CA THR A 382 -21.95 -47.27 2.70
C THR A 382 -20.50 -46.80 2.43
N GLU A 383 -19.56 -47.21 3.29
CA GLU A 383 -18.10 -47.20 3.09
C GLU A 383 -17.66 -48.32 2.13
N VAL A 384 -16.57 -48.13 1.35
CA VAL A 384 -15.52 -49.17 1.13
C VAL A 384 -14.16 -48.49 0.95
N SER A 385 -13.20 -48.98 1.72
CA SER A 385 -11.76 -48.69 1.74
C SER A 385 -10.99 -49.59 0.75
N GLN A 386 -9.87 -49.11 0.16
CA GLN A 386 -8.53 -49.73 0.26
C GLN A 386 -7.47 -49.22 -0.75
N ARG A 387 -6.31 -48.82 -0.19
CA ARG A 387 -4.88 -49.12 -0.54
C ARG A 387 -4.35 -49.00 -2.00
N ALA A 388 -3.28 -48.20 -2.16
CA ALA A 388 -1.88 -48.62 -2.49
C ALA A 388 -1.07 -47.40 -3.02
N SER A 389 -0.06 -46.90 -2.32
CA SER A 389 1.38 -47.25 -2.38
C SER A 389 2.17 -46.65 -3.58
N CYS A 390 3.14 -45.78 -3.27
CA CYS A 390 4.27 -45.37 -4.14
C CYS A 390 5.13 -46.58 -4.59
N PRO A 391 6.05 -46.44 -5.56
CA PRO A 391 7.41 -46.01 -5.20
C PRO A 391 8.24 -45.24 -6.28
N SER A 392 9.15 -44.40 -5.76
CA SER A 392 10.56 -44.13 -6.13
C SER A 392 11.06 -43.84 -7.57
N SER A 393 11.86 -42.77 -7.62
CA SER A 393 12.88 -42.33 -8.60
C SER A 393 13.90 -43.39 -9.03
N PRO A 394 14.76 -43.05 -10.02
CA PRO A 394 16.18 -42.88 -9.68
C PRO A 394 16.91 -41.73 -10.40
N GLN A 395 18.10 -41.45 -9.86
CA GLN A 395 19.10 -40.42 -10.12
C GLN A 395 19.81 -40.52 -11.50
N GLY A 396 20.46 -39.41 -11.88
CA GLY A 396 21.55 -39.38 -12.86
C GLY A 396 22.16 -37.97 -13.03
N ASP A 397 23.33 -37.77 -12.43
CA ASP A 397 24.25 -36.63 -12.58
C ASP A 397 24.62 -36.32 -14.04
N ALA A 398 24.82 -35.04 -14.36
CA ALA A 398 25.98 -34.58 -15.11
C ALA A 398 26.13 -33.05 -15.00
N THR A 399 27.34 -32.68 -14.60
CA THR A 399 28.03 -31.39 -14.78
C THR A 399 27.79 -30.77 -16.16
N ASP A 400 27.61 -29.44 -16.23
CA ASP A 400 28.37 -28.62 -17.17
C ASP A 400 28.27 -27.11 -16.87
N THR A 401 29.44 -26.55 -16.63
CA THR A 401 29.80 -25.14 -16.70
C THR A 401 29.54 -24.58 -18.09
N TRP A 402 28.91 -23.40 -18.22
CA TRP A 402 29.10 -22.52 -19.39
C TRP A 402 28.88 -21.04 -19.07
N SER A 403 30.02 -20.40 -18.78
CA SER A 403 30.56 -19.18 -19.40
C SER A 403 29.65 -18.20 -20.14
N CYS A 404 29.76 -16.96 -19.69
CA CYS A 404 29.51 -15.69 -20.37
C CYS A 404 30.24 -15.60 -21.73
N PRO A 405 29.65 -14.96 -22.76
CA PRO A 405 30.41 -14.34 -23.84
C PRO A 405 30.49 -12.82 -23.64
N THR A 406 31.71 -12.37 -23.40
CA THR A 406 32.19 -11.01 -23.64
C THR A 406 32.39 -10.79 -25.15
N ALA A 407 31.91 -9.68 -25.67
CA ALA A 407 32.37 -8.98 -26.89
C ALA A 407 31.80 -7.53 -26.80
N MET A 408 32.50 -6.38 -26.81
CA MET A 408 33.82 -5.95 -27.34
C MET A 408 34.01 -6.49 -28.76
N GLU A 409 33.94 -5.73 -29.86
CA GLU A 409 34.51 -4.44 -30.26
C GLU A 409 33.78 -4.05 -31.58
N ASP A 410 33.35 -2.82 -31.80
CA ASP A 410 34.04 -1.72 -32.51
C ASP A 410 33.51 -1.44 -33.93
N MET A 411 33.50 -0.14 -34.20
CA MET A 411 33.81 0.54 -35.47
C MET A 411 32.75 0.77 -36.57
N GLU A 412 32.66 2.07 -36.86
CA GLU A 412 32.58 2.71 -38.18
C GLU A 412 31.21 2.78 -38.88
N SER A 413 30.57 3.96 -38.80
CA SER A 413 30.80 5.08 -39.75
C SER A 413 29.92 6.28 -39.40
#